data_AF-A0AAV8DG41-F1
#
_entry.id   AF-A0AAV8DG41-F1
#
_cell.length_a   1.000
_cell.length_b   1.000
_cell.length_c   1.000
_cell.angle_alpha   90.00
_cell.angle_beta   90.00
_cell.angle_gamma   90.00
#
_symmetry.space_group_name_H-M   'P 1'
#
loop_
_entity.id
_entity.type
_entity.pdbx_description
1 polymer ?
#
loop_
_entity_poly.entity_id
_entity_poly.type
_entity_poly.pdbx_seq_one_letter_code
_entity_poly.pdbx_strand_id
1 'polypeptide(L)'
;MAASPDELHKRKRPPKINTEITAEKATAECKNEWDGEPVSPAGRLFHEPNFNCHVICIMGSDTPINVDTFIEGIQATIVKHPRFSSIPALNESDSKKVRRWRPVEVNVKDHIIIPSLSPDPTSPSSNDRLVEDYVSSLTVTTMDHSRPLWEFHIINIPTTESKATVVLRCHHSLGDGMSLTSLLLACTRRADDPTKLPSLPEPPRRSGPLYAQPRPGNDDGVGAFLLWIFSFIVLFWHTLVDMMLFVASSLFLRDTETPIKGHKGVEGEHTRKRFVHRTIRLEDIKTVKNAMGCTVNDVLLGVTSAALSRYLYRKHCDTKDEKKFPRNIRVRSTLLVNIRPTPGMHALAEMMESGKNGAKYGNHLGYMVLQFPIVIHEDPLDYVRQGKAIATRKKSSLEAVLTYFSADLIVKLFGIKFACTLTRRVLMNTTLSFSNLVGPIEQISFYGHPVAYIAPSVYGHPQALTVHYQSYMNTMKVVMAVDDSVIPDSHQLLDDFAESVTIIKDAAENLSKKN
;
A
#
# COMPACT_ATOMS: atom_id res chain seq x y z
N MET A 1 1.35 89.45 -51.18
CA MET A 1 1.34 88.85 -52.53
C MET A 1 2.07 87.51 -52.40
N ALA A 2 1.37 86.37 -52.38
CA ALA A 2 0.93 85.58 -53.55
C ALA A 2 2.12 84.86 -54.23
N ALA A 3 2.12 83.57 -54.58
CA ALA A 3 1.15 82.45 -54.51
C ALA A 3 1.89 81.09 -54.71
N SER A 4 1.14 80.00 -54.52
CA SER A 4 1.37 78.54 -54.78
C SER A 4 1.51 78.20 -56.30
N PRO A 5 1.35 76.96 -56.86
CA PRO A 5 1.38 75.55 -56.38
C PRO A 5 2.04 74.51 -57.37
N ASP A 6 1.98 73.22 -57.00
CA ASP A 6 1.78 72.00 -57.84
C ASP A 6 2.92 71.31 -58.61
N GLU A 7 3.36 70.15 -58.09
CA GLU A 7 3.59 68.95 -58.90
C GLU A 7 2.91 67.71 -58.27
N LEU A 8 2.09 67.04 -59.08
CA LEU A 8 1.05 66.09 -58.70
C LEU A 8 1.32 64.70 -59.31
N HIS A 9 1.12 63.66 -58.48
CA HIS A 9 0.70 62.27 -58.80
C HIS A 9 1.59 61.27 -59.56
N LYS A 10 2.02 60.22 -58.83
CA LYS A 10 1.73 58.80 -59.15
C LYS A 10 1.69 57.94 -57.86
N ARG A 11 0.51 57.39 -57.55
CA ARG A 11 0.22 56.49 -56.41
C ARG A 11 0.61 55.04 -56.72
N LYS A 12 1.27 54.34 -55.77
CA LYS A 12 1.11 52.89 -55.56
C LYS A 12 0.75 52.68 -54.09
N ARG A 13 -0.37 51.98 -53.84
CA ARG A 13 -0.86 51.63 -52.49
C ARG A 13 0.07 50.56 -51.86
N PRO A 14 0.38 50.63 -50.56
CA PRO A 14 1.01 49.52 -49.86
C PRO A 14 0.04 48.31 -49.75
N PRO A 15 0.57 47.07 -49.73
CA PRO A 15 -0.24 45.86 -49.71
C PRO A 15 -1.06 45.76 -48.40
N LYS A 16 -2.30 45.26 -48.52
CA LYS A 16 -3.18 44.93 -47.39
C LYS A 16 -2.52 43.82 -46.55
N ILE A 17 -2.38 44.06 -45.26
CA ILE A 17 -2.03 43.03 -44.27
C ILE A 17 -3.27 42.17 -44.05
N ASN A 18 -3.20 40.88 -44.41
CA ASN A 18 -4.26 39.91 -44.15
C ASN A 18 -4.35 39.64 -42.64
N THR A 19 -5.39 40.18 -42.00
CA THR A 19 -5.72 39.96 -40.58
C THR A 19 -6.28 38.57 -40.26
N GLU A 20 -6.50 37.71 -41.27
CA GLU A 20 -7.00 36.34 -41.08
C GLU A 20 -5.89 35.32 -40.75
N ILE A 21 -4.63 35.58 -41.11
CA ILE A 21 -3.51 34.65 -40.87
C ILE A 21 -3.08 34.65 -39.38
N THR A 22 -3.37 35.73 -38.65
CA THR A 22 -3.06 35.84 -37.22
C THR A 22 -4.10 35.17 -36.31
N ALA A 23 -5.33 34.97 -36.78
CA ALA A 23 -6.34 34.27 -35.98
C ALA A 23 -6.14 32.75 -36.01
N GLU A 24 -5.86 32.16 -37.18
CA GLU A 24 -5.61 30.70 -37.27
C GLU A 24 -4.29 30.29 -36.61
N LYS A 25 -3.24 31.13 -36.66
CA LYS A 25 -2.00 30.88 -35.90
C LYS A 25 -2.15 31.07 -34.39
N ALA A 26 -3.01 31.99 -33.94
CA ALA A 26 -3.30 32.16 -32.51
C ALA A 26 -4.18 31.04 -31.94
N THR A 27 -5.00 30.37 -32.77
CA THR A 27 -5.77 29.18 -32.36
C THR A 27 -5.01 27.85 -32.53
N ALA A 28 -3.85 27.85 -33.19
CA ALA A 28 -3.05 26.64 -33.42
C ALA A 28 -2.01 26.36 -32.31
N GLU A 29 -1.71 27.33 -31.42
CA GLU A 29 -0.73 27.18 -30.34
C GLU A 29 -1.33 26.85 -28.97
N CYS A 30 -2.64 26.56 -28.89
CA CYS A 30 -3.30 26.10 -27.66
C CYS A 30 -3.71 24.63 -27.72
N LYS A 31 -2.91 23.77 -28.36
CA LYS A 31 -2.90 22.34 -28.03
C LYS A 31 -1.85 22.13 -26.94
N ASN A 32 -2.30 22.10 -25.69
CA ASN A 32 -1.49 21.66 -24.55
C ASN A 32 -1.09 20.19 -24.75
N GLU A 33 -0.13 19.92 -25.64
CA GLU A 33 0.53 18.62 -25.72
C GLU A 33 1.58 18.55 -24.62
N TRP A 34 1.18 18.03 -23.47
CA TRP A 34 2.10 17.65 -22.41
C TRP A 34 2.39 16.15 -22.54
N ASP A 35 3.66 15.80 -22.76
CA ASP A 35 4.10 14.40 -22.90
C ASP A 35 4.43 13.80 -21.52
N GLY A 36 3.41 13.79 -20.64
CA GLY A 36 3.51 13.18 -19.33
C GLY A 36 3.54 11.66 -19.43
N GLU A 37 4.23 11.02 -18.48
CA GLU A 37 4.22 9.56 -18.37
C GLU A 37 2.76 9.06 -18.18
N PRO A 38 2.36 7.95 -18.83
CA PRO A 38 1.05 7.35 -18.61
C PRO A 38 0.87 6.92 -17.15
N VAL A 39 -0.35 7.09 -16.62
CA VAL A 39 -0.73 6.48 -15.36
C VAL A 39 -0.66 4.96 -15.52
N SER A 40 0.00 4.30 -14.56
CA SER A 40 0.19 2.85 -14.58
C SER A 40 -1.15 2.09 -14.71
N PRO A 41 -1.19 0.86 -15.25
CA PRO A 41 -2.41 0.06 -15.30
C PRO A 41 -3.10 -0.07 -13.94
N ALA A 42 -2.34 -0.36 -12.88
CA ALA A 42 -2.86 -0.42 -11.51
C ALA A 42 -3.34 0.96 -11.01
N GLY A 43 -2.59 2.03 -11.30
CA GLY A 43 -3.00 3.39 -10.96
C GLY A 43 -4.34 3.75 -11.60
N ARG A 44 -4.54 3.43 -12.89
CA ARG A 44 -5.82 3.64 -13.59
C ARG A 44 -6.94 2.79 -13.01
N LEU A 45 -6.63 1.55 -12.62
CA LEU A 45 -7.58 0.63 -11.98
C LEU A 45 -8.09 1.22 -10.65
N PHE A 46 -7.20 1.86 -9.90
CA PHE A 46 -7.54 2.55 -8.65
C PHE A 46 -8.32 3.84 -8.84
N HIS A 47 -8.55 4.33 -10.07
CA HIS A 47 -9.43 5.47 -10.34
C HIS A 47 -10.87 5.04 -10.67
N GLU A 48 -11.16 3.74 -10.73
CA GLU A 48 -12.48 3.25 -11.09
C GLU A 48 -13.47 3.41 -9.92
N PRO A 49 -14.74 3.81 -10.15
CA PRO A 49 -15.67 4.20 -9.08
C PRO A 49 -15.91 3.14 -7.98
N ASN A 50 -15.87 1.85 -8.32
CA ASN A 50 -16.07 0.75 -7.36
C ASN A 50 -14.74 0.12 -6.92
N PHE A 51 -13.64 0.83 -7.09
CA PHE A 51 -12.30 0.39 -6.74
C PHE A 51 -11.36 1.58 -6.56
N ASN A 52 -11.88 2.65 -5.96
CA ASN A 52 -11.18 3.92 -5.81
C ASN A 52 -10.24 3.89 -4.59
N CYS A 53 -9.01 3.43 -4.79
CA CYS A 53 -8.11 3.08 -3.69
C CYS A 53 -7.27 4.27 -3.21
N HIS A 54 -7.19 4.38 -1.89
CA HIS A 54 -6.43 5.42 -1.19
C HIS A 54 -5.52 4.81 -0.13
N VAL A 55 -4.40 5.47 0.12
CA VAL A 55 -3.45 5.14 1.19
C VAL A 55 -3.65 6.13 2.34
N ILE A 56 -3.66 5.61 3.56
CA ILE A 56 -3.59 6.38 4.80
C ILE A 56 -2.33 5.97 5.53
N CYS A 57 -1.48 6.92 5.88
CA CYS A 57 -0.34 6.69 6.75
C CYS A 57 -0.45 7.58 7.98
N ILE A 58 -0.71 6.96 9.14
CA ILE A 58 -0.78 7.64 10.43
C ILE A 58 0.61 7.59 11.06
N MET A 59 1.20 8.76 11.33
CA MET A 59 2.52 8.89 11.92
C MET A 59 2.41 9.66 13.23
N GLY A 60 2.77 9.03 14.34
CA GLY A 60 2.89 9.71 15.63
C GLY A 60 4.22 10.46 15.71
N SER A 61 4.24 11.64 16.33
CA SER A 61 5.45 12.41 16.60
C SER A 61 5.69 12.60 18.09
N ASP A 62 6.97 12.57 18.49
CA ASP A 62 7.40 12.82 19.89
C ASP A 62 7.37 14.31 20.27
N THR A 63 7.11 15.18 19.29
CA THR A 63 6.97 16.63 19.48
C THR A 63 5.69 17.14 18.82
N PRO A 64 5.12 18.25 19.31
CA PRO A 64 4.14 18.99 18.53
C PRO A 64 4.73 19.40 17.17
N ILE A 65 3.91 19.33 16.13
CA ILE A 65 4.33 19.68 14.77
C ILE A 65 4.29 21.20 14.61
N ASN A 66 5.42 21.77 14.18
CA ASN A 66 5.49 23.14 13.72
C ASN A 66 5.07 23.17 12.25
N VAL A 67 3.91 23.78 11.99
CA VAL A 67 3.28 23.76 10.67
C VAL A 67 4.15 24.46 9.62
N ASP A 68 4.80 25.58 9.97
CA ASP A 68 5.61 26.34 9.03
C ASP A 68 6.86 25.56 8.62
N THR A 69 7.58 24.98 9.59
CA THR A 69 8.73 24.10 9.32
C THR A 69 8.32 22.87 8.50
N PHE A 70 7.15 22.31 8.78
CA PHE A 70 6.62 21.18 8.02
C PHE A 70 6.30 21.56 6.56
N ILE A 71 5.71 22.73 6.33
CA ILE A 71 5.44 23.28 4.98
C ILE A 71 6.74 23.50 4.21
N GLU A 72 7.75 24.15 4.84
CA GLU A 72 9.06 24.37 4.23
C GLU A 72 9.72 23.06 3.81
N GLY A 73 9.64 22.04 4.67
CA GLY A 73 10.12 20.70 4.39
C GLY A 73 9.46 20.06 3.17
N ILE A 74 8.13 20.16 3.07
CA ILE A 74 7.35 19.65 1.92
C ILE A 74 7.73 20.35 0.62
N GLN A 75 7.83 21.69 0.66
CA GLN A 75 8.27 22.49 -0.49
C GLN A 75 9.68 22.09 -0.95
N ALA A 76 10.58 21.81 0.00
CA ALA A 76 11.95 21.42 -0.29
C ALA A 76 12.09 19.99 -0.84
N THR A 77 11.09 19.12 -0.69
CA THR A 77 11.17 17.68 -0.99
C THR A 77 10.00 17.14 -1.80
N ILE A 78 8.83 16.88 -1.21
CA ILE A 78 7.68 16.21 -1.84
C ILE A 78 7.25 16.91 -3.14
N VAL A 79 7.19 18.25 -3.14
CA VAL A 79 6.78 19.03 -4.33
C VAL A 79 7.75 18.84 -5.51
N LYS A 80 9.03 18.55 -5.23
CA LYS A 80 10.03 18.29 -6.28
C LYS A 80 9.83 16.94 -6.96
N HIS A 81 9.08 16.02 -6.34
CA HIS A 81 8.83 14.71 -6.94
C HIS A 81 7.77 14.82 -8.04
N PRO A 82 8.03 14.41 -9.30
CA PRO A 82 7.13 14.64 -10.44
C PRO A 82 5.70 14.15 -10.23
N ARG A 83 5.52 13.00 -9.55
CA ARG A 83 4.18 12.46 -9.22
C ARG A 83 3.39 13.31 -8.23
N PHE A 84 4.06 14.00 -7.32
CA PHE A 84 3.43 14.81 -6.26
C PHE A 84 3.22 16.26 -6.69
N SER A 85 3.77 16.66 -7.84
CA SER A 85 3.50 17.93 -8.53
C SER A 85 2.77 17.74 -9.86
N SER A 86 2.02 16.64 -10.00
CA SER A 86 1.22 16.35 -11.18
C SER A 86 -0.18 15.86 -10.83
N ILE A 87 -1.10 16.04 -11.76
CA ILE A 87 -2.44 15.46 -11.71
C ILE A 87 -2.67 14.46 -12.85
N PRO A 88 -3.45 13.38 -12.64
CA PRO A 88 -3.82 12.47 -13.72
C PRO A 88 -4.87 13.12 -14.62
N ALA A 89 -4.51 13.48 -15.85
CA ALA A 89 -5.40 14.13 -16.82
C ALA A 89 -5.49 13.31 -18.12
N LEU A 90 -6.61 13.45 -18.83
CA LEU A 90 -6.72 12.94 -20.21
C LEU A 90 -6.04 13.93 -21.15
N ASN A 91 -5.23 13.41 -22.07
CA ASN A 91 -4.77 14.20 -23.20
C ASN A 91 -5.78 14.03 -24.35
N GLU A 92 -6.40 15.12 -24.79
CA GLU A 92 -7.42 15.10 -25.85
C GLU A 92 -6.85 14.65 -27.21
N SER A 93 -5.55 14.81 -27.43
CA SER A 93 -4.89 14.30 -28.64
C SER A 93 -4.56 12.80 -28.59
N ASP A 94 -4.64 12.15 -27.42
CA ASP A 94 -4.37 10.72 -27.28
C ASP A 94 -5.58 9.89 -27.73
N SER A 95 -5.47 9.32 -28.93
CA SER A 95 -6.46 8.39 -29.51
C SER A 95 -6.87 7.25 -28.58
N LYS A 96 -6.00 6.84 -27.64
CA LYS A 96 -6.26 5.76 -26.68
C LYS A 96 -6.92 6.23 -25.39
N LYS A 97 -7.14 7.54 -25.21
CA LYS A 97 -7.75 8.18 -24.02
C LYS A 97 -7.12 7.70 -22.71
N VAL A 98 -5.79 7.54 -22.70
CA VAL A 98 -5.06 7.11 -21.50
C VAL A 98 -4.78 8.33 -20.63
N ARG A 99 -5.11 8.25 -19.33
CA ARG A 99 -4.70 9.28 -18.37
C ARG A 99 -3.19 9.30 -18.24
N ARG A 100 -2.60 10.49 -18.29
CA ARG A 100 -1.16 10.75 -18.11
C ARG A 100 -0.96 11.74 -16.97
N TRP A 101 0.25 11.83 -16.45
CA TRP A 101 0.58 12.78 -15.38
C TRP A 101 0.91 14.15 -15.95
N ARG A 102 0.02 15.11 -15.70
CA ARG A 102 0.20 16.50 -16.14
C ARG A 102 0.80 17.32 -15.00
N PRO A 103 1.99 17.91 -15.16
CA PRO A 103 2.57 18.80 -14.17
C PRO A 103 1.65 19.97 -13.86
N VAL A 104 1.63 20.37 -12.60
CA VAL A 104 0.88 21.53 -12.09
C VAL A 104 1.73 22.27 -11.06
N GLU A 105 1.50 23.57 -10.93
CA GLU A 105 2.04 24.32 -9.80
C GLU A 105 1.31 23.87 -8.53
N VAL A 106 2.07 23.63 -7.46
CA VAL A 106 1.53 23.12 -6.19
C VAL A 106 1.53 24.23 -5.16
N ASN A 107 0.34 24.65 -4.75
CA ASN A 107 0.19 25.45 -3.53
C ASN A 107 0.14 24.53 -2.31
N VAL A 108 1.28 24.36 -1.62
CA VAL A 108 1.41 23.43 -0.49
C VAL A 108 0.37 23.66 0.61
N LYS A 109 -0.03 24.91 0.86
CA LYS A 109 -1.00 25.22 1.92
C LYS A 109 -2.36 24.56 1.70
N ASP A 110 -2.77 24.37 0.45
CA ASP A 110 -4.03 23.72 0.11
C ASP A 110 -4.03 22.22 0.44
N HIS A 111 -2.84 21.64 0.65
CA HIS A 111 -2.62 20.25 1.01
C HIS A 111 -2.36 20.04 2.50
N ILE A 112 -2.30 21.10 3.31
CA ILE A 112 -2.12 21.01 4.76
C ILE A 112 -3.44 21.33 5.47
N ILE A 113 -4.01 20.32 6.12
CA ILE A 113 -5.27 20.42 6.85
C ILE A 113 -4.99 20.34 8.35
N ILE A 114 -5.49 21.31 9.11
CA ILE A 114 -5.43 21.29 10.57
C ILE A 114 -6.87 21.21 11.07
N PRO A 115 -7.36 20.02 11.45
CA PRO A 115 -8.73 19.88 11.90
C PRO A 115 -8.95 20.57 13.25
N SER A 116 -10.10 21.20 13.41
CA SER A 116 -10.58 21.67 14.71
C SER A 116 -11.21 20.49 15.44
N LEU A 117 -10.48 19.93 16.40
CA LEU A 117 -10.94 18.83 17.26
C LEU A 117 -10.97 19.33 18.71
N SER A 118 -11.86 18.75 19.52
CA SER A 118 -12.01 19.10 20.95
C SER A 118 -11.39 18.01 21.82
N PRO A 119 -10.09 18.10 22.16
CA PRO A 119 -9.42 17.10 22.98
C PRO A 119 -9.90 17.13 24.42
N ASP A 120 -9.82 15.99 25.10
CA ASP A 120 -9.88 15.92 26.55
C ASP A 120 -8.44 15.95 27.08
N PRO A 121 -8.02 17.03 27.77
CA PRO A 121 -6.65 17.14 28.28
C PRO A 121 -6.36 16.15 29.42
N THR A 122 -7.38 15.54 30.01
CA THR A 122 -7.23 14.63 31.16
C THR A 122 -7.22 13.15 30.77
N SER A 123 -7.52 12.82 29.51
CA SER A 123 -7.64 11.43 29.06
C SER A 123 -6.96 11.20 27.69
N PRO A 124 -5.67 10.85 27.66
CA PRO A 124 -4.97 10.52 26.42
C PRO A 124 -5.64 9.39 25.62
N SER A 125 -6.32 8.46 26.29
CA SER A 125 -7.04 7.37 25.62
C SER A 125 -8.34 7.82 24.93
N SER A 126 -8.99 8.88 25.41
CA SER A 126 -10.12 9.47 24.67
C SER A 126 -9.62 10.22 23.44
N ASN A 127 -8.42 10.83 23.50
CA ASN A 127 -7.77 11.45 22.35
C ASN A 127 -7.34 10.43 21.30
N ASP A 128 -6.93 9.21 21.67
CA ASP A 128 -6.71 8.12 20.71
C ASP A 128 -7.97 7.90 19.85
N ARG A 129 -9.12 7.75 20.52
CA ARG A 129 -10.41 7.51 19.86
C ARG A 129 -10.85 8.69 19.01
N LEU A 130 -10.58 9.92 19.45
CA LEU A 130 -10.85 11.14 18.71
C LEU A 130 -10.03 11.20 17.39
N VAL A 131 -8.74 10.85 17.44
CA VAL A 131 -7.89 10.74 16.24
C VAL A 131 -8.40 9.63 15.33
N GLU A 132 -8.70 8.45 15.87
CA GLU A 132 -9.28 7.34 15.09
C GLU A 132 -10.57 7.75 14.37
N ASP A 133 -11.47 8.43 15.08
CA ASP A 133 -12.74 8.88 14.52
C ASP A 133 -12.54 9.91 13.40
N TYR A 134 -11.62 10.85 13.59
CA TYR A 134 -11.25 11.81 12.56
C TYR A 134 -10.67 11.12 11.32
N VAL A 135 -9.66 10.25 11.47
CA VAL A 135 -9.06 9.53 10.33
C VAL A 135 -10.10 8.68 9.62
N SER A 136 -10.99 8.06 10.37
CA SER A 136 -12.08 7.27 9.82
C SER A 136 -13.06 8.13 9.00
N SER A 137 -13.34 9.37 9.41
CA SER A 137 -14.17 10.30 8.65
C SER A 137 -13.57 10.68 7.29
N LEU A 138 -12.24 10.63 7.15
CA LEU A 138 -11.57 10.90 5.87
C LEU A 138 -11.95 9.89 4.79
N THR A 139 -12.39 8.69 5.15
CA THR A 139 -12.72 7.62 4.20
C THR A 139 -14.00 7.85 3.42
N VAL A 140 -14.86 8.74 3.91
CA VAL A 140 -16.16 9.10 3.29
C VAL A 140 -16.18 10.52 2.73
N THR A 141 -15.02 11.18 2.67
CA THR A 141 -14.87 12.50 2.03
C THR A 141 -14.16 12.33 0.69
N THR A 142 -14.41 13.23 -0.26
CA THR A 142 -13.76 13.24 -1.58
C THR A 142 -12.48 14.06 -1.57
N MET A 143 -11.44 13.59 -2.26
CA MET A 143 -10.29 14.44 -2.60
C MET A 143 -10.62 15.33 -3.81
N ASP A 144 -10.08 16.55 -3.83
CA ASP A 144 -10.17 17.42 -5.00
C ASP A 144 -9.21 16.93 -6.10
N HIS A 145 -9.78 16.50 -7.23
CA HIS A 145 -9.03 15.98 -8.37
C HIS A 145 -8.40 17.06 -9.26
N SER A 146 -8.65 18.34 -8.99
CA SER A 146 -8.02 19.46 -9.69
C SER A 146 -6.58 19.72 -9.22
N ARG A 147 -6.20 19.17 -8.06
CA ARG A 147 -4.88 19.28 -7.43
C ARG A 147 -4.18 17.91 -7.29
N PRO A 148 -2.86 17.87 -7.02
CA PRO A 148 -2.17 16.62 -6.75
C PRO A 148 -2.83 15.83 -5.62
N LEU A 149 -2.98 14.52 -5.80
CA LEU A 149 -3.86 13.69 -4.97
C LEU A 149 -3.22 13.24 -3.65
N TRP A 150 -2.74 14.18 -2.85
CA TRP A 150 -2.18 13.94 -1.52
C TRP A 150 -2.51 15.11 -0.58
N GLU A 151 -2.70 14.81 0.70
CA GLU A 151 -3.06 15.74 1.76
C GLU A 151 -2.38 15.30 3.06
N PHE A 152 -1.88 16.26 3.84
CA PHE A 152 -1.40 16.05 5.20
C PHE A 152 -2.38 16.65 6.19
N HIS A 153 -2.80 15.86 7.17
CA HIS A 153 -3.62 16.32 8.28
C HIS A 153 -2.75 16.37 9.54
N ILE A 154 -2.58 17.55 10.13
CA ILE A 154 -1.74 17.77 11.31
C ILE A 154 -2.63 17.89 12.53
N ILE A 155 -2.50 16.95 13.46
CA ILE A 155 -3.30 16.86 14.68
C ILE A 155 -2.37 17.02 15.88
N ASN A 156 -2.20 18.25 16.35
CA ASN A 156 -1.39 18.58 17.53
C ASN A 156 -2.14 18.31 18.84
N ILE A 157 -2.59 17.05 19.01
CA ILE A 157 -3.25 16.56 20.22
C ILE A 157 -2.45 15.36 20.74
N PRO A 158 -2.05 15.37 22.03
CA PRO A 158 -1.39 14.22 22.64
C PRO A 158 -2.31 12.99 22.74
N THR A 159 -1.78 11.87 22.28
CA THR A 159 -2.36 10.52 22.35
C THR A 159 -1.55 9.65 23.32
N THR A 160 -1.94 8.40 23.52
CA THR A 160 -1.18 7.49 24.40
C THR A 160 0.22 7.16 23.89
N GLU A 161 0.45 7.19 22.58
CA GLU A 161 1.72 6.83 21.94
C GLU A 161 2.49 8.02 21.32
N SER A 162 1.95 9.25 21.32
CA SER A 162 2.61 10.41 20.67
C SER A 162 2.10 11.77 21.17
N LYS A 163 2.88 12.84 20.97
CA LYS A 163 2.47 14.22 21.32
C LYS A 163 1.66 14.90 20.23
N ALA A 164 1.80 14.46 18.99
CA ALA A 164 1.02 14.89 17.85
C ALA A 164 0.94 13.76 16.82
N THR A 165 -0.06 13.83 15.95
CA THR A 165 -0.25 12.86 14.85
C THR A 165 -0.29 13.59 13.52
N VAL A 166 0.46 13.07 12.54
CA VAL A 166 0.40 13.49 11.14
C VAL A 166 -0.22 12.37 10.33
N VAL A 167 -1.27 12.67 9.58
CA VAL A 167 -1.94 11.70 8.70
C VAL A 167 -1.67 12.10 7.26
N LEU A 168 -0.93 11.28 6.53
CA LEU A 168 -0.85 11.38 5.08
C LEU A 168 -2.02 10.61 4.47
N ARG A 169 -2.89 11.32 3.75
CA ARG A 169 -3.90 10.74 2.88
C ARG A 169 -3.48 10.95 1.44
N CYS A 170 -3.39 9.90 0.64
CA CYS A 170 -3.07 10.07 -0.78
C CYS A 170 -3.73 9.00 -1.65
N HIS A 171 -3.97 9.33 -2.91
CA HIS A 171 -4.56 8.40 -3.86
C HIS A 171 -3.53 7.34 -4.27
N HIS A 172 -3.95 6.06 -4.28
CA HIS A 172 -3.02 4.93 -4.45
C HIS A 172 -2.38 4.89 -5.87
N SER A 173 -2.90 5.66 -6.83
CA SER A 173 -2.25 5.83 -8.13
C SER A 173 -0.89 6.54 -8.07
N LEU A 174 -0.58 7.26 -6.99
CA LEU A 174 0.71 7.94 -6.84
C LEU A 174 1.87 6.94 -6.72
N GLY A 175 1.66 5.84 -6.02
CA GLY A 175 2.69 4.82 -5.82
C GLY A 175 2.17 3.63 -5.02
N ASP A 176 2.90 2.52 -5.08
CA ASP A 176 2.70 1.41 -4.16
C ASP A 176 3.43 1.63 -2.83
N GLY A 177 3.25 0.72 -1.87
CA GLY A 177 3.87 0.81 -0.54
C GLY A 177 5.38 1.02 -0.61
N MET A 178 6.08 0.36 -1.53
CA MET A 178 7.54 0.53 -1.67
C MET A 178 7.93 1.91 -2.22
N SER A 179 7.16 2.44 -3.18
CA SER A 179 7.38 3.78 -3.73
C SER A 179 7.09 4.87 -2.68
N LEU A 180 6.08 4.67 -1.84
CA LEU A 180 5.78 5.58 -0.73
C LEU A 180 6.81 5.45 0.39
N THR A 181 7.32 4.26 0.67
CA THR A 181 8.45 4.07 1.59
C THR A 181 9.70 4.78 1.07
N SER A 182 10.09 4.64 -0.21
CA SER A 182 11.24 5.38 -0.75
C SER A 182 11.08 6.89 -0.63
N LEU A 183 9.86 7.40 -0.88
CA LEU A 183 9.57 8.82 -0.69
C LEU A 183 9.73 9.24 0.77
N LEU A 184 9.19 8.46 1.71
CA LEU A 184 9.32 8.73 3.15
C LEU A 184 10.79 8.79 3.56
N LEU A 185 11.62 7.83 3.13
CA LEU A 185 13.05 7.83 3.46
C LEU A 185 13.77 9.04 2.87
N ALA A 186 13.44 9.45 1.64
CA ALA A 186 14.04 10.62 1.01
C ALA A 186 13.68 11.92 1.75
N CYS A 187 12.46 11.99 2.30
CA CYS A 187 11.95 13.16 3.02
C CYS A 187 12.31 13.18 4.52
N THR A 188 12.97 12.13 5.02
CA THR A 188 13.32 12.00 6.44
C THR A 188 14.82 11.90 6.65
N ARG A 189 15.26 12.19 7.87
CA ARG A 189 16.65 12.02 8.31
C ARG A 189 16.67 11.19 9.58
N ARG A 190 17.83 10.65 9.94
CA ARG A 190 17.94 10.02 11.26
C ARG A 190 17.74 11.07 12.35
N ALA A 191 17.04 10.70 13.43
CA ALA A 191 16.79 11.60 14.54
C ALA A 191 18.08 11.89 15.35
N ASP A 192 19.03 10.95 15.38
CA ASP A 192 20.32 11.08 16.07
C ASP A 192 21.40 11.78 15.21
N ASP A 193 21.24 11.80 13.89
CA ASP A 193 22.13 12.46 12.95
C ASP A 193 21.33 13.05 11.77
N PRO A 194 20.96 14.34 11.84
CA PRO A 194 20.15 15.01 10.81
C PRO A 194 20.80 15.07 9.43
N THR A 195 22.09 14.76 9.29
CA THR A 195 22.79 14.76 7.99
C THR A 195 22.63 13.44 7.24
N LYS A 196 22.23 12.37 7.94
CA LYS A 196 22.17 11.01 7.38
C LYS A 196 20.74 10.60 7.01
N LEU A 197 20.65 9.84 5.92
CA LEU A 197 19.43 9.12 5.57
C LEU A 197 19.23 7.92 6.51
N PRO A 198 17.98 7.54 6.78
CA PRO A 198 17.68 6.32 7.54
C PRO A 198 18.07 5.06 6.79
N SER A 199 18.33 3.98 7.55
CA SER A 199 18.70 2.68 7.00
C SER A 199 17.51 1.73 7.04
N LEU A 200 17.39 0.87 6.03
CA LEU A 200 16.53 -0.31 6.07
C LEU A 200 17.35 -1.55 6.48
N PRO A 201 16.72 -2.54 7.13
CA PRO A 201 17.41 -3.79 7.42
C PRO A 201 17.79 -4.49 6.11
N GLU A 202 18.89 -5.24 6.14
CA GLU A 202 19.31 -6.00 4.97
C GLU A 202 18.20 -6.95 4.52
N PRO A 203 17.86 -6.95 3.22
CA PRO A 203 16.81 -7.82 2.73
C PRO A 203 17.27 -9.29 2.89
N PRO A 204 16.40 -10.18 3.39
CA PRO A 204 16.74 -11.58 3.52
C PRO A 204 17.08 -12.16 2.13
N ARG A 205 18.10 -13.03 2.06
CA ARG A 205 18.41 -13.78 0.83
C ARG A 205 17.15 -14.53 0.38
N ARG A 206 16.68 -14.28 -0.84
CA ARG A 206 15.51 -14.99 -1.40
C ARG A 206 15.84 -16.47 -1.52
N SER A 207 15.05 -17.31 -0.85
CA SER A 207 15.12 -18.77 -0.97
C SER A 207 13.95 -19.27 -1.83
N GLY A 208 14.24 -20.13 -2.80
CA GLY A 208 13.25 -20.74 -3.68
C GLY A 208 13.84 -21.22 -5.00
N PRO A 209 13.16 -22.13 -5.73
CA PRO A 209 13.68 -22.71 -6.98
C PRO A 209 14.10 -21.65 -8.01
N LEU A 210 13.40 -20.51 -8.04
CA LEU A 210 13.65 -19.40 -8.96
C LEU A 210 14.91 -18.57 -8.65
N TYR A 211 15.37 -18.58 -7.39
CA TYR A 211 16.40 -17.65 -6.90
C TYR A 211 17.63 -18.34 -6.30
N ALA A 212 17.53 -19.62 -5.93
CA ALA A 212 18.51 -20.29 -5.09
C ALA A 212 19.31 -21.41 -5.76
N GLN A 213 18.98 -21.83 -6.99
CA GLN A 213 19.61 -23.01 -7.58
C GLN A 213 20.31 -22.67 -8.91
N PRO A 214 21.61 -22.30 -8.87
CA PRO A 214 22.44 -22.43 -10.07
C PRO A 214 22.32 -23.87 -10.58
N ARG A 215 22.31 -24.05 -11.90
CA ARG A 215 22.29 -25.38 -12.51
C ARG A 215 23.45 -26.19 -11.89
N PRO A 216 23.20 -27.40 -11.37
CA PRO A 216 24.26 -28.25 -10.84
C PRO A 216 25.36 -28.42 -11.88
N GLY A 217 26.61 -28.31 -11.45
CA GLY A 217 27.78 -28.56 -12.29
C GLY A 217 27.84 -30.01 -12.75
N ASN A 218 28.68 -30.30 -13.74
CA ASN A 218 28.86 -31.67 -14.22
C ASN A 218 29.38 -32.61 -13.11
N ASP A 219 30.04 -32.06 -12.10
CA ASP A 219 30.63 -32.80 -10.97
C ASP A 219 29.62 -33.10 -9.85
N ASP A 220 28.44 -32.46 -9.84
CA ASP A 220 27.41 -32.63 -8.79
C ASP A 220 26.56 -33.91 -8.98
N GLY A 221 26.78 -34.62 -10.08
CA GLY A 221 26.13 -35.89 -10.40
C GLY A 221 24.70 -35.79 -10.93
N VAL A 222 24.25 -36.87 -11.58
CA VAL A 222 22.94 -36.95 -12.24
C VAL A 222 21.77 -36.75 -11.26
N GLY A 223 21.92 -37.18 -10.01
CA GLY A 223 20.90 -37.02 -8.98
C GLY A 223 20.60 -35.55 -8.66
N ALA A 224 21.62 -34.70 -8.53
CA ALA A 224 21.45 -33.27 -8.30
C ALA A 224 20.75 -32.59 -9.49
N PHE A 225 21.11 -32.99 -10.72
CA PHE A 225 20.46 -32.51 -11.94
C PHE A 225 18.97 -32.91 -12.00
N LEU A 226 18.62 -34.14 -11.62
CA LEU A 226 17.22 -34.59 -11.56
C LEU A 226 16.42 -33.83 -10.49
N LEU A 227 16.99 -33.60 -9.31
CA LEU A 227 16.35 -32.79 -8.26
C LEU A 227 16.13 -31.35 -8.71
N TRP A 228 17.09 -30.78 -9.45
CA TRP A 228 16.98 -29.46 -10.05
C TRP A 228 15.81 -29.40 -11.05
N ILE A 229 15.72 -30.35 -12.00
CA ILE A 229 14.57 -30.45 -12.92
C ILE A 229 13.26 -30.60 -12.15
N PHE A 230 13.22 -31.49 -11.16
CA PHE A 230 12.03 -31.73 -10.36
C PHE A 230 11.55 -30.45 -9.66
N SER A 231 12.47 -29.59 -9.20
CA SER A 231 12.10 -28.31 -8.60
C SER A 231 11.36 -27.37 -9.57
N PHE A 232 11.69 -27.40 -10.87
CA PHE A 232 10.96 -26.65 -11.90
C PHE A 232 9.59 -27.26 -12.20
N ILE A 233 9.48 -28.59 -12.17
CA ILE A 233 8.18 -29.28 -12.32
C ILE A 233 7.26 -28.90 -11.17
N VAL A 234 7.77 -28.91 -9.93
CA VAL A 234 7.01 -28.48 -8.74
C VAL A 234 6.61 -27.01 -8.86
N LEU A 235 7.53 -26.12 -9.26
CA LEU A 235 7.24 -24.70 -9.49
C LEU A 235 6.13 -24.51 -10.53
N PHE A 236 6.22 -25.21 -11.66
CA PHE A 236 5.21 -25.16 -12.72
C PHE A 236 3.85 -25.64 -12.22
N TRP A 237 3.82 -26.79 -11.54
CA TRP A 237 2.58 -27.37 -11.00
C TRP A 237 1.92 -26.45 -9.97
N HIS A 238 2.69 -25.93 -9.00
CA HIS A 238 2.19 -24.99 -8.00
C HIS A 238 1.66 -23.71 -8.62
N THR A 239 2.35 -23.18 -9.63
CA THR A 239 1.94 -22.00 -10.39
C THR A 239 0.64 -22.26 -11.13
N LEU A 240 0.53 -23.40 -11.82
CA LEU A 240 -0.68 -23.81 -12.54
C LEU A 240 -1.89 -23.91 -11.60
N VAL A 241 -1.72 -24.58 -10.46
CA VAL A 241 -2.77 -24.70 -9.43
C VAL A 241 -3.19 -23.33 -8.90
N ASP A 242 -2.24 -22.43 -8.61
CA ASP A 242 -2.57 -21.09 -8.11
C ASP A 242 -3.30 -20.26 -9.15
N MET A 243 -2.89 -20.31 -10.42
CA MET A 243 -3.58 -19.60 -11.49
C MET A 243 -5.00 -20.15 -11.70
N MET A 244 -5.19 -21.48 -11.60
CA MET A 244 -6.52 -22.08 -11.63
C MET A 244 -7.38 -21.61 -10.44
N LEU A 245 -6.82 -21.53 -9.23
CA LEU A 245 -7.53 -21.01 -8.06
C LEU A 245 -7.85 -19.52 -8.18
N PHE A 246 -6.94 -18.73 -8.75
CA PHE A 246 -7.16 -17.31 -9.03
C PHE A 246 -8.30 -17.11 -10.04
N VAL A 247 -8.29 -17.87 -11.13
CA VAL A 247 -9.38 -17.86 -12.13
C VAL A 247 -10.69 -18.38 -11.51
N ALA A 248 -10.66 -19.46 -10.73
CA ALA A 248 -11.85 -19.93 -10.03
C ALA A 248 -12.41 -18.84 -9.09
N SER A 249 -11.53 -18.11 -8.40
CA SER A 249 -11.92 -16.99 -7.52
C SER A 249 -12.52 -15.83 -8.30
N SER A 250 -12.14 -15.62 -9.55
CA SER A 250 -12.75 -14.61 -10.42
C SER A 250 -14.05 -15.09 -11.06
N LEU A 251 -14.42 -16.36 -10.95
CA LEU A 251 -15.64 -16.93 -11.54
C LEU A 251 -16.69 -17.33 -10.48
N PHE A 252 -16.35 -18.24 -9.56
CA PHE A 252 -17.32 -18.87 -8.65
C PHE A 252 -16.77 -19.25 -7.26
N LEU A 253 -15.46 -19.30 -7.04
CA LEU A 253 -14.87 -19.74 -5.77
C LEU A 253 -14.92 -18.60 -4.73
N ARG A 254 -15.90 -18.68 -3.83
CA ARG A 254 -16.14 -17.70 -2.76
C ARG A 254 -15.71 -18.24 -1.39
N ASP A 255 -15.27 -17.34 -0.53
CA ASP A 255 -15.05 -17.63 0.90
C ASP A 255 -16.36 -17.85 1.64
N THR A 256 -16.27 -18.56 2.77
CA THR A 256 -17.41 -18.78 3.66
C THR A 256 -17.90 -17.43 4.19
N GLU A 257 -19.22 -17.24 4.28
CA GLU A 257 -19.77 -16.04 4.94
C GLU A 257 -19.43 -16.10 6.43
N THR A 258 -18.68 -15.10 6.91
CA THR A 258 -18.21 -14.99 8.29
C THR A 258 -18.38 -13.55 8.76
N PRO A 259 -18.39 -13.28 10.09
CA PRO A 259 -18.46 -11.93 10.65
C PRO A 259 -17.31 -10.99 10.29
N ILE A 260 -16.32 -11.43 9.50
CA ILE A 260 -15.19 -10.61 9.04
C ILE A 260 -15.17 -10.45 7.51
N LYS A 261 -16.09 -11.11 6.79
CA LYS A 261 -16.16 -11.05 5.33
C LYS A 261 -17.01 -9.85 4.91
N GLY A 262 -16.50 -9.06 3.96
CA GLY A 262 -17.24 -7.93 3.42
C GLY A 262 -18.44 -8.35 2.56
N HIS A 263 -19.51 -7.57 2.63
CA HIS A 263 -20.64 -7.66 1.70
C HIS A 263 -20.46 -6.70 0.52
N LYS A 264 -21.38 -6.75 -0.46
CA LYS A 264 -21.35 -5.81 -1.59
C LYS A 264 -21.55 -4.37 -1.09
N GLY A 265 -20.73 -3.44 -1.55
CA GLY A 265 -20.83 -2.01 -1.19
C GLY A 265 -19.87 -1.58 -0.09
N VAL A 266 -19.09 -2.51 0.48
CA VAL A 266 -18.02 -2.23 1.46
C VAL A 266 -16.91 -1.33 0.88
N GLU A 267 -16.74 -1.34 -0.44
CA GLU A 267 -15.87 -0.45 -1.21
C GLU A 267 -16.47 0.94 -1.49
N GLY A 268 -17.74 1.15 -1.15
CA GLY A 268 -18.48 2.34 -1.51
C GLY A 268 -17.98 3.59 -0.78
N GLU A 269 -18.18 4.75 -1.41
CA GLU A 269 -17.78 6.06 -0.91
C GLU A 269 -18.47 6.45 0.42
N HIS A 270 -19.56 5.78 0.77
CA HIS A 270 -20.29 5.99 2.03
C HIS A 270 -19.87 5.02 3.15
N THR A 271 -18.97 4.09 2.85
CA THR A 271 -18.55 3.08 3.82
C THR A 271 -17.38 3.60 4.62
N ARG A 272 -17.65 3.94 5.88
CA ARG A 272 -16.66 4.39 6.82
C ARG A 272 -15.73 3.24 7.21
N LYS A 273 -14.42 3.39 6.94
CA LYS A 273 -13.39 2.48 7.46
C LYS A 273 -12.76 3.05 8.71
N ARG A 274 -12.65 2.25 9.76
CA ARG A 274 -11.89 2.59 10.96
C ARG A 274 -10.48 2.04 10.87
N PHE A 275 -9.52 2.82 11.34
CA PHE A 275 -8.13 2.41 11.39
C PHE A 275 -7.74 2.25 12.86
N VAL A 276 -7.43 1.03 13.26
CA VAL A 276 -6.96 0.71 14.62
C VAL A 276 -5.56 0.13 14.54
N HIS A 277 -4.71 0.38 15.54
CA HIS A 277 -3.36 -0.15 15.54
C HIS A 277 -2.79 -0.50 16.91
N ARG A 278 -1.91 -1.50 16.94
CA ARG A 278 -1.23 -1.95 18.15
C ARG A 278 0.26 -2.12 17.91
N THR A 279 1.04 -1.60 18.85
CA THR A 279 2.49 -1.79 18.89
C THR A 279 2.83 -3.10 19.58
N ILE A 280 3.62 -3.93 18.91
CA ILE A 280 4.17 -5.19 19.43
C ILE A 280 5.70 -5.08 19.38
N ARG A 281 6.41 -5.70 20.33
CA ARG A 281 7.89 -5.71 20.28
C ARG A 281 8.36 -6.61 19.14
N LEU A 282 9.26 -6.11 18.31
CA LEU A 282 9.84 -6.88 17.22
C LEU A 282 10.72 -8.02 17.75
N GLU A 283 11.32 -7.84 18.92
CA GLU A 283 12.07 -8.89 19.63
C GLU A 283 11.23 -10.11 19.94
N ASP A 284 9.98 -9.94 20.38
CA ASP A 284 9.09 -11.07 20.70
C ASP A 284 8.85 -11.95 19.46
N ILE A 285 8.66 -11.31 18.30
CA ILE A 285 8.53 -11.99 17.02
C ILE A 285 9.85 -12.67 16.60
N LYS A 286 11.00 -12.01 16.83
CA LYS A 286 12.33 -12.57 16.55
C LYS A 286 12.65 -13.77 17.42
N THR A 287 12.22 -13.78 18.69
CA THR A 287 12.35 -14.93 19.60
C THR A 287 11.64 -16.15 19.04
N VAL A 288 10.37 -16.01 18.65
CA VAL A 288 9.60 -17.10 18.01
C VAL A 288 10.29 -17.57 16.73
N LYS A 289 10.68 -16.62 15.87
CA LYS A 289 11.37 -16.90 14.60
C LYS A 289 12.62 -17.76 14.82
N ASN A 290 13.46 -17.39 15.78
CA ASN A 290 14.72 -18.08 16.05
C ASN A 290 14.47 -19.46 16.67
N ALA A 291 13.56 -19.58 17.65
CA ALA A 291 13.20 -20.86 18.26
C ALA A 291 12.62 -21.87 17.26
N MET A 292 11.85 -21.39 16.27
CA MET A 292 11.19 -22.22 15.27
C MET A 292 11.97 -22.39 13.96
N GLY A 293 13.17 -21.79 13.85
CA GLY A 293 13.99 -21.80 12.64
C GLY A 293 13.23 -21.35 11.39
N CYS A 294 12.47 -20.26 11.49
CA CYS A 294 11.64 -19.72 10.40
C CYS A 294 11.95 -18.24 10.10
N THR A 295 11.10 -17.56 9.32
CA THR A 295 11.22 -16.13 9.00
C THR A 295 10.16 -15.31 9.74
N VAL A 296 10.39 -13.99 9.85
CA VAL A 296 9.40 -13.07 10.47
C VAL A 296 8.04 -13.18 9.79
N ASN A 297 7.99 -13.21 8.46
CA ASN A 297 6.73 -13.36 7.72
C ASN A 297 5.98 -14.65 8.08
N ASP A 298 6.69 -15.76 8.33
CA ASP A 298 6.06 -17.02 8.72
C ASP A 298 5.36 -16.89 10.09
N VAL A 299 6.01 -16.19 11.03
CA VAL A 299 5.43 -15.88 12.35
C VAL A 299 4.21 -14.97 12.21
N LEU A 300 4.29 -13.90 11.41
CA LEU A 300 3.17 -12.97 11.21
C LEU A 300 1.94 -13.66 10.60
N LEU A 301 2.15 -14.57 9.64
CA LEU A 301 1.06 -15.38 9.09
C LEU A 301 0.44 -16.29 10.15
N GLY A 302 1.25 -16.93 10.99
CA GLY A 302 0.77 -17.74 12.11
C GLY A 302 -0.05 -16.93 13.12
N VAL A 303 0.48 -15.79 13.56
CA VAL A 303 -0.19 -14.86 14.49
C VAL A 303 -1.52 -14.39 13.92
N THR A 304 -1.57 -14.05 12.64
CA THR A 304 -2.81 -13.64 11.97
C THR A 304 -3.84 -14.78 11.97
N SER A 305 -3.41 -16.00 11.65
CA SER A 305 -4.28 -17.18 11.70
C SER A 305 -4.83 -17.41 13.12
N ALA A 306 -3.99 -17.25 14.15
CA ALA A 306 -4.39 -17.38 15.54
C ALA A 306 -5.41 -16.32 15.96
N ALA A 307 -5.13 -15.05 15.67
CA ALA A 307 -6.01 -13.93 16.01
C ALA A 307 -7.39 -14.06 15.35
N LEU A 308 -7.41 -14.35 14.04
CA LEU A 308 -8.66 -14.57 13.31
C LEU A 308 -9.44 -15.78 13.84
N SER A 309 -8.73 -16.85 14.22
CA SER A 309 -9.36 -18.05 14.80
C SER A 309 -10.00 -17.76 16.14
N ARG A 310 -9.30 -17.04 17.02
CA ARG A 310 -9.81 -16.61 18.34
C ARG A 310 -11.04 -15.73 18.20
N TYR A 311 -10.96 -14.71 17.35
CA TYR A 311 -12.07 -13.77 17.13
C TYR A 311 -13.30 -14.48 16.57
N LEU A 312 -13.15 -15.28 15.51
CA LEU A 312 -14.26 -16.01 14.91
C LEU A 312 -14.87 -17.05 15.85
N TYR A 313 -14.04 -17.74 16.65
CA TYR A 313 -14.52 -18.67 17.66
C TYR A 313 -15.35 -17.95 18.72
N ARG A 314 -14.88 -16.81 19.23
CA ARG A 314 -15.59 -15.97 20.20
C ARG A 314 -16.95 -15.53 19.65
N LYS A 315 -16.99 -14.95 18.45
CA LYS A 315 -18.24 -14.54 17.79
C LYS A 315 -19.23 -15.68 17.57
N HIS A 316 -18.73 -16.88 17.28
CA HIS A 316 -19.57 -18.05 17.14
C HIS A 316 -20.22 -18.44 18.47
N CYS A 317 -19.46 -18.47 19.56
CA CYS A 317 -19.96 -18.76 20.90
C CYS A 317 -20.98 -17.71 21.38
N ASP A 318 -20.80 -16.44 21.03
CA ASP A 318 -21.74 -15.37 21.41
C ASP A 318 -23.10 -15.47 20.69
N THR A 319 -23.13 -16.08 19.50
CA THR A 319 -24.32 -16.08 18.62
C THR A 319 -25.09 -17.40 18.60
N LYS A 320 -24.48 -18.52 19.00
CA LYS A 320 -25.10 -19.84 18.93
C LYS A 320 -24.90 -20.62 20.23
N ASP A 321 -25.99 -21.18 20.75
CA ASP A 321 -26.00 -22.20 21.82
C ASP A 321 -25.38 -23.56 21.38
N GLU A 322 -24.85 -23.65 20.16
CA GLU A 322 -24.23 -24.86 19.62
C GLU A 322 -22.74 -24.95 19.98
N LYS A 323 -22.33 -26.04 20.62
CA LYS A 323 -20.95 -26.31 21.06
C LYS A 323 -19.96 -26.68 19.94
N LYS A 324 -20.34 -26.63 18.65
CA LYS A 324 -19.48 -27.12 17.55
C LYS A 324 -19.23 -26.06 16.48
N PHE A 325 -18.06 -25.45 16.57
CA PHE A 325 -17.50 -24.56 15.55
C PHE A 325 -17.39 -25.26 14.18
N PRO A 326 -17.74 -24.60 13.06
CA PRO A 326 -17.72 -25.22 11.75
C PRO A 326 -16.29 -25.65 11.35
N ARG A 327 -16.14 -26.90 10.92
CA ARG A 327 -14.82 -27.49 10.62
C ARG A 327 -14.20 -27.07 9.28
N ASN A 328 -14.95 -26.38 8.41
CA ASN A 328 -14.55 -26.05 7.03
C ASN A 328 -14.77 -24.56 6.69
N ILE A 329 -14.37 -23.65 7.57
CA ILE A 329 -14.43 -22.21 7.25
C ILE A 329 -13.30 -21.87 6.29
N ARG A 330 -13.66 -21.40 5.10
CA ARG A 330 -12.71 -20.89 4.11
C ARG A 330 -12.50 -19.40 4.33
N VAL A 331 -11.32 -19.04 4.82
CA VAL A 331 -10.83 -17.67 4.88
C VAL A 331 -9.59 -17.58 4.00
N ARG A 332 -9.66 -16.77 2.95
CA ARG A 332 -8.52 -16.47 2.08
C ARG A 332 -8.23 -14.98 2.13
N SER A 333 -6.96 -14.67 2.00
CA SER A 333 -6.46 -13.30 1.91
C SER A 333 -5.80 -13.03 0.57
N THR A 334 -5.93 -11.80 0.12
CA THR A 334 -5.11 -11.25 -0.96
C THR A 334 -3.88 -10.59 -0.36
N LEU A 335 -2.74 -11.27 -0.49
CA LEU A 335 -1.42 -10.75 -0.14
C LEU A 335 -0.92 -9.86 -1.28
N LEU A 336 -0.62 -8.60 -0.97
CA LEU A 336 0.01 -7.67 -1.90
C LEU A 336 1.53 -7.80 -1.80
N VAL A 337 2.19 -8.06 -2.92
CA VAL A 337 3.65 -8.20 -2.95
C VAL A 337 4.28 -7.26 -3.97
N ASN A 338 5.40 -6.65 -3.59
CA ASN A 338 6.24 -5.91 -4.53
C ASN A 338 6.94 -6.90 -5.47
N ILE A 339 6.78 -6.70 -6.77
CA ILE A 339 7.40 -7.58 -7.80
C ILE A 339 8.81 -7.13 -8.19
N ARG A 340 9.26 -5.96 -7.73
CA ARG A 340 10.60 -5.45 -8.08
C ARG A 340 11.72 -6.34 -7.50
N PRO A 341 12.89 -6.39 -8.16
CA PRO A 341 14.12 -6.90 -7.55
C PRO A 341 14.44 -6.12 -6.26
N THR A 342 15.13 -6.80 -5.35
CA THR A 342 15.27 -6.55 -3.92
C THR A 342 15.30 -5.07 -3.45
N PRO A 343 14.54 -4.70 -2.39
CA PRO A 343 14.43 -3.33 -1.88
C PRO A 343 15.61 -2.92 -0.98
N GLY A 344 16.84 -3.09 -1.47
CA GLY A 344 17.99 -2.48 -0.80
C GLY A 344 17.92 -0.95 -0.88
N MET A 345 18.58 -0.25 0.03
CA MET A 345 18.65 1.22 0.03
C MET A 345 19.08 1.79 -1.33
N HIS A 346 20.00 1.11 -2.02
CA HIS A 346 20.45 1.51 -3.36
C HIS A 346 19.31 1.53 -4.39
N ALA A 347 18.44 0.51 -4.39
CA ALA A 347 17.28 0.46 -5.29
C ALA A 347 16.24 1.54 -4.96
N LEU A 348 16.11 1.95 -3.69
CA LEU A 348 15.21 3.04 -3.30
C LEU A 348 15.75 4.40 -3.75
N ALA A 349 17.06 4.61 -3.65
CA ALA A 349 17.71 5.82 -4.16
C ALA A 349 17.57 5.92 -5.69
N GLU A 350 17.83 4.83 -6.42
CA GLU A 350 17.62 4.77 -7.88
C GLU A 350 16.17 5.11 -8.29
N MET A 351 15.17 4.65 -7.52
CA MET A 351 13.76 5.00 -7.80
C MET A 351 13.48 6.49 -7.69
N MET A 352 14.17 7.21 -6.80
CA MET A 352 14.00 8.65 -6.62
C MET A 352 14.72 9.48 -7.69
N GLU A 353 15.71 8.92 -8.39
CA GLU A 353 16.52 9.60 -9.40
C GLU A 353 15.99 9.49 -10.84
N SER A 354 14.75 9.01 -11.03
CA SER A 354 14.09 8.66 -12.29
C SER A 354 14.75 9.15 -13.60
N GLY A 355 15.31 8.22 -14.39
CA GLY A 355 15.59 8.51 -15.81
C GLY A 355 16.42 7.50 -16.60
N LYS A 356 17.41 6.80 -16.00
CA LYS A 356 18.37 6.03 -16.83
C LYS A 356 18.70 4.61 -16.39
N ASN A 357 18.62 4.26 -15.09
CA ASN A 357 19.08 2.94 -14.61
C ASN A 357 18.09 2.28 -13.63
N GLY A 358 17.59 1.09 -13.98
CA GLY A 358 17.12 0.09 -13.00
C GLY A 358 15.67 0.19 -12.51
N ALA A 359 15.43 0.93 -11.43
CA ALA A 359 14.21 0.83 -10.63
C ALA A 359 13.18 1.94 -10.93
N LYS A 360 11.92 1.57 -11.22
CA LYS A 360 10.85 2.52 -11.56
C LYS A 360 9.95 2.83 -10.37
N TYR A 361 9.77 4.13 -10.08
CA TYR A 361 8.77 4.64 -9.15
C TYR A 361 7.34 4.42 -9.68
N GLY A 362 6.40 4.03 -8.82
CA GLY A 362 4.99 3.87 -9.19
C GLY A 362 4.36 2.57 -8.68
N ASN A 363 3.31 2.08 -9.32
CA ASN A 363 2.64 0.85 -8.88
C ASN A 363 3.22 -0.39 -9.58
N HIS A 364 3.96 -1.20 -8.85
CA HIS A 364 4.48 -2.50 -9.27
C HIS A 364 4.21 -3.55 -8.19
N LEU A 365 2.91 -3.84 -8.00
CA LEU A 365 2.42 -4.81 -7.03
C LEU A 365 1.70 -5.95 -7.74
N GLY A 366 1.96 -7.17 -7.30
CA GLY A 366 1.27 -8.38 -7.69
C GLY A 366 0.39 -8.90 -6.55
N TYR A 367 -0.55 -9.78 -6.88
CA TYR A 367 -1.45 -10.39 -5.90
C TYR A 367 -1.14 -11.87 -5.73
N MET A 368 -1.19 -12.35 -4.50
CA MET A 368 -1.19 -13.78 -4.18
C MET A 368 -2.37 -14.09 -3.27
N VAL A 369 -3.07 -15.20 -3.52
CA VAL A 369 -4.17 -15.63 -2.65
C VAL A 369 -3.63 -16.61 -1.60
N LEU A 370 -3.56 -16.19 -0.34
CA LEU A 370 -3.20 -17.02 0.79
C LEU A 370 -4.45 -17.60 1.46
N GLN A 371 -4.36 -18.81 2.00
CA GLN A 371 -5.40 -19.39 2.83
C GLN A 371 -5.01 -19.26 4.31
N PHE A 372 -5.94 -18.82 5.15
CA PHE A 372 -5.78 -18.78 6.60
C PHE A 372 -6.66 -19.88 7.22
N PRO A 373 -6.06 -20.96 7.75
CA PRO A 373 -6.79 -21.97 8.49
C PRO A 373 -7.43 -21.37 9.74
N ILE A 374 -8.74 -21.55 9.89
CA ILE A 374 -9.49 -21.13 11.08
C ILE A 374 -9.65 -22.35 11.99
N VAL A 375 -8.70 -22.52 12.91
CA VAL A 375 -8.59 -23.68 13.81
C VAL A 375 -8.02 -23.21 15.14
N ILE A 376 -8.54 -23.72 16.25
CA ILE A 376 -7.94 -23.55 17.58
C ILE A 376 -6.96 -24.70 17.81
N HIS A 377 -5.67 -24.41 17.88
CA HIS A 377 -4.62 -25.39 18.18
C HIS A 377 -4.38 -25.53 19.68
N GLU A 378 -4.08 -26.75 20.12
CA GLU A 378 -3.62 -27.01 21.49
C GLU A 378 -2.18 -26.52 21.70
N ASP A 379 -1.29 -26.74 20.72
CA ASP A 379 0.05 -26.14 20.68
C ASP A 379 0.01 -24.81 19.91
N PRO A 380 0.26 -23.66 20.54
CA PRO A 380 0.32 -22.36 19.85
C PRO A 380 1.35 -22.31 18.72
N LEU A 381 2.42 -23.11 18.80
CA LEU A 381 3.46 -23.13 17.77
C LEU A 381 2.96 -23.72 16.45
N ASP A 382 1.85 -24.48 16.44
CA ASP A 382 1.26 -25.02 15.22
C ASP A 382 0.77 -23.93 14.27
N TYR A 383 0.33 -22.78 14.80
CA TYR A 383 0.02 -21.63 13.94
C TYR A 383 1.25 -21.17 13.14
N VAL A 384 2.43 -21.13 13.77
CA VAL A 384 3.68 -20.74 13.11
C VAL A 384 4.16 -21.83 12.14
N ARG A 385 4.02 -23.12 12.49
CA ARG A 385 4.32 -24.23 11.58
C ARG A 385 3.46 -24.17 10.32
N GLN A 386 2.17 -23.89 10.48
CA GLN A 386 1.24 -23.70 9.36
C GLN A 386 1.57 -22.45 8.53
N GLY A 387 1.85 -21.33 9.18
CA GLY A 387 2.30 -20.10 8.52
C GLY A 387 3.54 -20.34 7.64
N LYS A 388 4.53 -21.07 8.17
CA LYS A 388 5.75 -21.48 7.43
C LYS A 388 5.41 -22.37 6.23
N ALA A 389 4.51 -23.34 6.40
CA ALA A 389 4.10 -24.24 5.32
C ALA A 389 3.39 -23.47 4.18
N ILE A 390 2.45 -22.58 4.53
CA ILE A 390 1.74 -21.72 3.58
C ILE A 390 2.72 -20.83 2.82
N ALA A 391 3.60 -20.13 3.53
CA ALA A 391 4.61 -19.26 2.93
C ALA A 391 5.56 -20.03 1.99
N THR A 392 6.03 -21.21 2.40
CA THR A 392 6.95 -22.03 1.60
C THR A 392 6.28 -22.54 0.33
N ARG A 393 5.03 -23.01 0.41
CA ARG A 393 4.25 -23.45 -0.76
C ARG A 393 3.97 -22.30 -1.73
N LYS A 394 3.79 -21.09 -1.21
CA LYS A 394 3.51 -19.90 -2.04
C LYS A 394 4.77 -19.30 -2.64
N LYS A 395 5.92 -19.38 -1.96
CA LYS A 395 7.24 -19.02 -2.51
C LYS A 395 7.68 -19.94 -3.67
N SER A 396 7.13 -21.15 -3.75
CA SER A 396 7.34 -22.09 -4.87
C SER A 396 6.30 -21.93 -5.99
N SER A 397 5.81 -20.71 -6.20
CA SER A 397 4.87 -20.35 -7.26
C SER A 397 5.20 -18.99 -7.85
N LEU A 398 4.90 -18.79 -9.13
CA LEU A 398 5.02 -17.51 -9.83
C LEU A 398 3.72 -16.69 -9.83
N GLU A 399 2.74 -17.03 -8.98
CA GLU A 399 1.42 -16.39 -8.89
C GLU A 399 1.50 -14.85 -8.89
N ALA A 400 2.30 -14.25 -8.00
CA ALA A 400 2.46 -12.79 -7.92
C ALA A 400 2.92 -12.12 -9.22
N VAL A 401 3.88 -12.77 -9.89
CA VAL A 401 4.46 -12.26 -11.13
C VAL A 401 3.44 -12.39 -12.26
N LEU A 402 2.78 -13.54 -12.34
CA LEU A 402 1.75 -13.79 -13.36
C LEU A 402 0.52 -12.93 -13.16
N THR A 403 0.05 -12.69 -11.93
CA THR A 403 -1.12 -11.82 -11.69
C THR A 403 -0.84 -10.38 -12.10
N TYR A 404 0.38 -9.86 -11.86
CA TYR A 404 0.78 -8.55 -12.35
C TYR A 404 0.76 -8.45 -13.88
N PHE A 405 1.42 -9.39 -14.58
CA PHE A 405 1.46 -9.38 -16.04
C PHE A 405 0.07 -9.63 -16.65
N SER A 406 -0.73 -10.49 -16.03
CA SER A 406 -2.11 -10.76 -16.45
C SER A 406 -2.97 -9.50 -16.35
N ALA A 407 -2.83 -8.71 -15.28
CA ALA A 407 -3.58 -7.46 -15.14
C ALA A 407 -3.26 -6.47 -16.27
N ASP A 408 -1.98 -6.27 -16.61
CA ASP A 408 -1.58 -5.41 -17.72
C ASP A 408 -2.10 -5.94 -19.07
N LEU A 409 -2.01 -7.25 -19.30
CA LEU A 409 -2.53 -7.89 -20.52
C LEU A 409 -4.05 -7.72 -20.63
N ILE A 410 -4.79 -7.94 -19.56
CA ILE A 410 -6.26 -7.78 -19.53
C ILE A 410 -6.66 -6.34 -19.82
N VAL A 411 -5.96 -5.36 -19.24
CA VAL A 411 -6.20 -3.94 -19.52
C VAL A 411 -5.94 -3.62 -21.00
N LYS A 412 -4.89 -4.17 -21.60
CA LYS A 412 -4.55 -3.96 -23.02
C LYS A 412 -5.56 -4.60 -23.98
N LEU A 413 -6.05 -5.80 -23.66
CA LEU A 413 -6.94 -6.57 -24.55
C LEU A 413 -8.41 -6.21 -24.39
N PHE A 414 -8.87 -6.00 -23.14
CA PHE A 414 -10.30 -5.87 -22.81
C PHE A 414 -10.66 -4.52 -22.18
N GLY A 415 -9.67 -3.65 -21.95
CA GLY A 415 -9.86 -2.33 -21.35
C GLY A 415 -9.96 -2.35 -19.83
N ILE A 416 -9.85 -1.15 -19.24
CA ILE A 416 -9.74 -0.96 -17.79
C ILE A 416 -11.01 -1.35 -17.02
N LYS A 417 -12.20 -1.11 -17.58
CA LYS A 417 -13.49 -1.42 -16.94
C LYS A 417 -13.67 -2.93 -16.71
N PHE A 418 -13.26 -3.73 -17.68
CA PHE A 418 -13.31 -5.19 -17.56
C PHE A 418 -12.29 -5.70 -16.54
N ALA A 419 -11.05 -5.18 -16.60
CA ALA A 419 -10.02 -5.48 -15.61
C ALA A 419 -10.48 -5.15 -14.18
N CYS A 420 -11.13 -3.98 -13.97
CA CYS A 420 -11.74 -3.57 -12.71
C CYS A 420 -12.77 -4.57 -12.22
N THR A 421 -13.71 -4.95 -13.10
CA THR A 421 -14.76 -5.91 -12.75
C THR A 421 -14.18 -7.25 -12.30
N LEU A 422 -13.13 -7.73 -12.98
CA LEU A 422 -12.47 -8.97 -12.65
C LEU A 422 -11.73 -8.90 -11.31
N THR A 423 -10.88 -7.88 -11.12
CA THR A 423 -10.12 -7.67 -9.88
C THR A 423 -11.07 -7.49 -8.69
N ARG A 424 -12.09 -6.66 -8.82
CA ARG A 424 -13.11 -6.46 -7.78
C ARG A 424 -13.80 -7.76 -7.42
N ARG A 425 -14.10 -8.62 -8.40
CA ARG A 425 -14.74 -9.92 -8.15
C ARG A 425 -13.82 -10.88 -7.39
N VAL A 426 -12.53 -10.92 -7.72
CA VAL A 426 -11.55 -11.72 -6.94
C VAL A 426 -11.53 -11.25 -5.49
N LEU A 427 -11.40 -9.94 -5.26
CA LEU A 427 -11.33 -9.37 -3.92
C LEU A 427 -12.62 -9.60 -3.11
N MET A 428 -13.80 -9.37 -3.71
CA MET A 428 -15.11 -9.68 -3.10
C MET A 428 -15.30 -11.16 -2.73
N ASN A 429 -14.63 -12.06 -3.46
CA ASN A 429 -14.73 -13.50 -3.21
C ASN A 429 -13.71 -13.99 -2.17
N THR A 430 -12.86 -13.10 -1.66
CA THR A 430 -11.88 -13.36 -0.59
C THR A 430 -12.22 -12.54 0.66
N THR A 431 -11.83 -13.03 1.84
CA THR A 431 -12.23 -12.40 3.12
C THR A 431 -11.46 -11.12 3.46
N LEU A 432 -10.12 -11.10 3.33
CA LEU A 432 -9.30 -9.98 3.82
C LEU A 432 -8.10 -9.64 2.92
N SER A 433 -7.56 -8.44 3.05
CA SER A 433 -6.25 -8.08 2.50
C SER A 433 -5.16 -8.17 3.55
N PHE A 434 -3.95 -8.57 3.15
CA PHE A 434 -2.79 -8.68 4.02
C PHE A 434 -1.57 -8.05 3.36
N SER A 435 -0.75 -7.32 4.12
CA SER A 435 0.54 -6.81 3.66
C SER A 435 1.52 -6.64 4.82
N ASN A 436 2.81 -6.73 4.51
CA ASN A 436 3.89 -6.43 5.46
C ASN A 436 4.88 -5.45 4.82
N LEU A 437 5.19 -4.37 5.52
CA LEU A 437 6.11 -3.32 5.10
C LEU A 437 7.27 -3.21 6.10
N VAL A 438 8.48 -3.20 5.53
CA VAL A 438 9.71 -3.04 6.29
C VAL A 438 10.07 -1.57 6.35
N GLY A 439 10.13 -1.01 7.55
CA GLY A 439 10.54 0.38 7.78
C GLY A 439 11.96 0.53 8.36
N PRO A 440 12.36 1.77 8.64
CA PRO A 440 13.66 2.12 9.21
C PRO A 440 14.01 1.38 10.50
N ILE A 441 15.31 1.09 10.68
CA ILE A 441 15.82 0.49 11.93
C ILE A 441 16.17 1.54 12.99
N GLU A 442 16.43 2.78 12.58
CA GLU A 442 16.65 3.91 13.47
C GLU A 442 15.39 4.78 13.59
N GLN A 443 15.35 5.62 14.63
CA GLN A 443 14.34 6.66 14.72
C GLN A 443 14.57 7.69 13.62
N ILE A 444 13.52 8.04 12.88
CA ILE A 444 13.55 9.06 11.84
C ILE A 444 12.96 10.38 12.35
N SER A 445 13.45 11.48 11.80
CA SER A 445 12.91 12.82 11.96
C SER A 445 12.32 13.27 10.63
N PHE A 446 11.05 13.68 10.67
CA PHE A 446 10.33 14.19 9.51
C PHE A 446 10.23 15.71 9.62
N TYR A 447 11.07 16.40 8.83
CA TYR A 447 11.24 17.87 8.85
C TYR A 447 11.49 18.45 10.26
N GLY A 448 12.34 17.78 11.05
CA GLY A 448 12.68 18.24 12.41
C GLY A 448 11.79 17.68 13.52
N HIS A 449 10.76 16.90 13.17
CA HIS A 449 9.87 16.25 14.13
C HIS A 449 10.18 14.74 14.24
N PRO A 450 10.74 14.25 15.37
CA PRO A 450 10.99 12.83 15.55
C PRO A 450 9.69 12.02 15.48
N VAL A 451 9.73 10.93 14.71
CA VAL A 451 8.59 10.03 14.49
C VAL A 451 8.62 8.93 15.56
N ALA A 452 7.52 8.79 16.29
CA ALA A 452 7.32 7.81 17.34
C ALA A 452 6.88 6.45 16.76
N TYR A 453 5.95 6.48 15.81
CA TYR A 453 5.44 5.28 15.13
C TYR A 453 4.94 5.60 13.72
N ILE A 454 4.83 4.55 12.89
CA ILE A 454 4.28 4.62 11.53
C ILE A 454 3.21 3.52 11.41
N ALA A 455 2.01 3.89 10.98
CA ALA A 455 0.86 2.99 10.86
C ALA A 455 0.16 3.18 9.50
N PRO A 456 0.64 2.52 8.42
CA PRO A 456 0.04 2.61 7.10
C PRO A 456 -1.10 1.61 6.91
N SER A 457 -2.09 2.00 6.12
CA SER A 457 -3.17 1.15 5.65
C SER A 457 -3.78 1.69 4.35
N VAL A 458 -4.75 0.98 3.79
CA VAL A 458 -5.44 1.35 2.56
C VAL A 458 -6.95 1.18 2.67
N TYR A 459 -7.71 1.95 1.90
CA TYR A 459 -9.18 1.83 1.80
C TYR A 459 -9.65 2.00 0.35
N GLY A 460 -10.94 1.72 0.10
CA GLY A 460 -11.56 1.80 -1.24
C GLY A 460 -11.57 0.48 -2.04
N HIS A 461 -11.06 -0.60 -1.45
CA HIS A 461 -11.14 -1.95 -2.00
C HIS A 461 -12.26 -2.76 -1.31
N PRO A 462 -12.80 -3.81 -1.94
CA PRO A 462 -14.08 -4.43 -1.55
C PRO A 462 -13.93 -5.51 -0.47
N GLN A 463 -13.12 -5.24 0.56
CA GLN A 463 -12.93 -6.13 1.71
C GLN A 463 -13.23 -5.37 2.99
N ALA A 464 -13.83 -6.06 3.96
CA ALA A 464 -14.16 -5.46 5.25
C ALA A 464 -12.93 -5.30 6.15
N LEU A 465 -11.97 -6.21 6.03
CA LEU A 465 -10.77 -6.26 6.84
C LEU A 465 -9.51 -6.17 5.97
N THR A 466 -8.61 -5.28 6.35
CA THR A 466 -7.27 -5.16 5.79
C THR A 466 -6.28 -5.17 6.95
N VAL A 467 -5.30 -6.07 6.92
CA VAL A 467 -4.27 -6.20 7.96
C VAL A 467 -2.92 -5.83 7.38
N HIS A 468 -2.27 -4.84 7.99
CA HIS A 468 -0.92 -4.42 7.68
C HIS A 468 -0.01 -4.64 8.88
N TYR A 469 1.19 -5.13 8.59
CA TYR A 469 2.32 -5.09 9.51
C TYR A 469 3.32 -4.05 9.04
N GLN A 470 3.78 -3.20 9.96
CA GLN A 470 4.81 -2.19 9.70
C GLN A 470 5.90 -2.30 10.76
N SER A 471 7.12 -2.68 10.35
CA SER A 471 8.27 -2.61 11.26
C SER A 471 8.83 -1.20 11.34
N TYR A 472 9.18 -0.73 12.53
CA TYR A 472 9.87 0.54 12.72
C TYR A 472 10.66 0.49 14.01
N MET A 473 11.95 0.82 13.95
CA MET A 473 12.89 0.62 15.05
C MET A 473 12.86 -0.82 15.56
N ASN A 474 12.61 -1.02 16.86
CA ASN A 474 12.46 -2.34 17.49
C ASN A 474 10.99 -2.74 17.70
N THR A 475 10.07 -2.16 16.94
CA THR A 475 8.64 -2.41 17.05
C THR A 475 8.07 -2.97 15.75
N MET A 476 6.98 -3.71 15.89
CA MET A 476 6.12 -4.16 14.82
C MET A 476 4.73 -3.63 15.12
N LYS A 477 4.22 -2.72 14.29
CA LYS A 477 2.86 -2.21 14.43
C LYS A 477 1.91 -3.05 13.58
N VAL A 478 0.87 -3.59 14.21
CA VAL A 478 -0.29 -4.20 13.55
C VAL A 478 -1.28 -3.09 13.29
N VAL A 479 -1.68 -2.90 12.03
CA VAL A 479 -2.63 -1.86 11.62
C VAL A 479 -3.77 -2.55 10.91
N MET A 480 -5.00 -2.29 11.32
CA MET A 480 -6.18 -2.82 10.67
C MET A 480 -7.02 -1.68 10.11
N ALA A 481 -7.42 -1.78 8.83
CA ALA A 481 -8.58 -1.06 8.33
C ALA A 481 -9.79 -2.00 8.40
N VAL A 482 -10.84 -1.56 9.08
CA VAL A 482 -12.04 -2.34 9.35
C VAL A 482 -13.29 -1.57 8.93
N ASP A 483 -14.27 -2.28 8.41
CA ASP A 483 -15.63 -1.76 8.27
C ASP A 483 -16.36 -1.88 9.60
N ASP A 484 -16.69 -0.74 10.22
CA ASP A 484 -17.38 -0.72 11.53
C ASP A 484 -18.75 -1.42 11.47
N SER A 485 -19.39 -1.50 10.30
CA SER A 485 -20.68 -2.18 10.13
C SER A 485 -20.56 -3.71 10.09
N VAL A 486 -19.37 -4.23 9.74
CA VAL A 486 -19.09 -5.66 9.66
C VAL A 486 -18.37 -6.16 10.92
N ILE A 487 -17.38 -5.40 11.39
CA ILE A 487 -16.52 -5.73 12.54
C ILE A 487 -16.64 -4.59 13.57
N PRO A 488 -17.74 -4.54 14.36
CA PRO A 488 -18.00 -3.43 15.29
C PRO A 488 -17.04 -3.37 16.47
N ASP A 489 -16.42 -4.50 16.82
CA ASP A 489 -15.48 -4.70 17.93
C ASP A 489 -14.04 -4.86 17.43
N SER A 490 -13.64 -3.99 16.51
CA SER A 490 -12.31 -4.01 15.90
C SER A 490 -11.14 -3.94 16.88
N HIS A 491 -11.30 -3.23 18.00
CA HIS A 491 -10.30 -3.20 19.08
C HIS A 491 -10.13 -4.56 19.75
N GLN A 492 -11.20 -5.35 19.92
CA GLN A 492 -11.09 -6.70 20.46
C GLN A 492 -10.36 -7.65 19.50
N LEU A 493 -10.64 -7.54 18.20
CA LEU A 493 -9.86 -8.26 17.19
C LEU A 493 -8.39 -7.83 17.21
N LEU A 494 -8.10 -6.54 17.41
CA LEU A 494 -6.74 -6.03 17.50
C LEU A 494 -5.99 -6.59 18.72
N ASP A 495 -6.67 -6.67 19.87
CA ASP A 495 -6.13 -7.29 21.08
C ASP A 495 -5.83 -8.77 20.87
N ASP A 496 -6.65 -9.49 20.11
CA ASP A 496 -6.40 -10.89 19.74
C ASP A 496 -5.07 -11.07 18.97
N PHE A 497 -4.65 -10.09 18.17
CA PHE A 497 -3.32 -10.11 17.53
C PHE A 497 -2.19 -9.99 18.56
N ALA A 498 -2.31 -9.06 19.50
CA ALA A 498 -1.29 -8.86 20.54
C ALA A 498 -1.19 -10.07 21.46
N GLU A 499 -2.33 -10.58 21.93
CA GLU A 499 -2.41 -11.76 22.78
C GLU A 499 -1.84 -13.00 22.09
N SER A 500 -2.15 -13.19 20.79
CA SER A 500 -1.62 -14.31 20.01
C SER A 500 -0.08 -14.28 19.93
N VAL A 501 0.55 -13.10 19.83
CA VAL A 501 2.02 -13.00 19.88
C VAL A 501 2.55 -13.45 21.23
N THR A 502 1.95 -12.97 22.33
CA THR A 502 2.37 -13.35 23.69
C THR A 502 2.28 -14.86 23.89
N ILE A 503 1.14 -15.48 23.59
CA ILE A 503 0.92 -16.92 23.77
C ILE A 503 1.92 -17.74 22.94
N ILE A 504 2.13 -17.38 21.67
CA ILE A 504 3.06 -18.09 20.78
C ILE A 504 4.51 -17.92 21.26
N LYS A 505 4.87 -16.72 21.73
CA LYS A 505 6.19 -16.43 22.28
C LYS A 505 6.47 -17.27 23.53
N ASP A 506 5.54 -17.32 24.49
CA ASP A 506 5.73 -18.09 25.72
C ASP A 506 5.92 -19.59 25.42
N ALA A 507 5.17 -20.12 24.45
CA ALA A 507 5.37 -21.48 23.96
C ALA A 507 6.76 -21.69 23.32
N ALA A 508 7.23 -20.72 22.54
CA ALA A 508 8.54 -20.77 21.88
C ALA A 508 9.70 -20.71 22.88
N GLU A 509 9.62 -19.88 23.93
CA GLU A 509 10.63 -19.82 24.98
C GLU A 509 10.72 -21.14 25.76
N ASN A 510 9.57 -21.78 26.01
CA ASN A 510 9.53 -23.10 26.64
C ASN A 510 10.15 -24.19 25.76
N LEU A 511 10.04 -24.09 24.44
CA LEU A 511 10.73 -24.98 23.50
C LEU A 511 12.25 -24.78 23.56
N SER A 512 12.72 -23.52 23.58
CA SER A 512 14.15 -23.19 23.67
C SER A 512 14.82 -23.56 24.99
N LYS A 513 14.07 -23.71 26.09
CA LYS A 513 14.61 -24.17 27.38
C LYS A 513 14.78 -25.70 27.46
N LYS A 514 14.09 -26.45 26.58
CA LYS A 514 14.12 -27.92 26.54
C LYS A 514 15.19 -28.48 25.61
N ASN A 515 15.65 -27.67 24.66
CA ASN A 515 16.75 -27.95 23.74
C ASN A 515 18.03 -27.28 24.24
#